data_AF-A0A0U3E6F8-F1
#
_entry.id   AF-A0A0U3E6F8-F1
#
_cell.length_a   1.000
_cell.length_b   1.000
_cell.length_c   1.000
_cell.angle_alpha   90.00
_cell.angle_beta   90.00
_cell.angle_gamma   90.00
#
_symmetry.space_group_name_H-M   'P 1'
#
loop_
_entity.id
_entity.type
_entity.pdbx_description
1 polymer ?
#
loop_
_entity_poly.entity_id
_entity_poly.type
_entity_poly.pdbx_seq_one_letter_code
_entity_poly.pdbx_strand_id
1 'polypeptide(L)' 'MDRYAVHQVGAAHHTEWWVPAEELEVLNDNIVGTIEVVRRFPDKNNNNENNT' A
#
# COMPACT_ATOMS: atom_id res chain seq x y z
N MET A 1 8.94 8.80 18.03
CA MET A 1 8.40 8.44 16.70
C MET A 1 9.20 9.24 15.68
N ASP A 2 10.51 9.04 15.64
CA ASP A 2 11.45 9.99 15.01
C ASP A 2 12.41 9.28 14.05
N ARG A 3 12.13 8.00 13.76
CA ARG A 3 12.99 7.13 12.93
C ARG A 3 12.88 7.47 11.44
N TYR A 4 11.76 8.03 11.00
CA TYR A 4 11.49 8.35 9.61
C TYR A 4 11.07 9.81 9.47
N ALA A 5 11.47 10.42 8.36
CA ALA A 5 11.11 11.79 8.07
C ALA A 5 9.59 11.90 7.84
N VAL A 6 9.00 12.93 8.45
CA VAL A 6 7.60 13.29 8.21
C VAL A 6 7.57 14.27 7.05
N HIS A 7 6.77 13.96 6.04
CA HIS A 7 6.56 14.81 4.88
C HIS A 7 5.09 15.19 4.75
N GLN A 8 4.83 16.39 4.23
CA GLN A 8 3.49 16.83 3.85
C GLN A 8 3.51 17.14 2.36
N VAL A 9 3.18 16.14 1.54
CA VAL A 9 3.23 16.23 0.07
C VAL A 9 1.85 16.45 -0.57
N GLY A 10 0.79 16.47 0.25
CA GLY A 10 -0.60 16.67 -0.17
C GLY A 10 -1.30 17.83 0.56
N ALA A 11 -2.60 17.66 0.84
CA ALA A 11 -3.37 18.66 1.56
C ALA A 11 -2.82 18.87 2.99
N ALA A 12 -3.06 20.04 3.57
CA ALA A 12 -2.41 20.49 4.80
C ALA A 12 -2.63 19.61 6.05
N HIS A 13 -3.55 18.65 5.98
CA HIS A 13 -3.89 17.72 7.06
C HIS A 13 -3.40 16.30 6.80
N HIS A 14 -2.63 16.06 5.74
CA HIS A 14 -2.06 14.76 5.40
C HIS A 14 -0.55 14.78 5.56
N THR A 15 -0.07 14.26 6.69
CA THR A 15 1.35 13.99 6.93
C THR A 15 1.64 12.52 6.71
N GLU A 16 2.78 12.24 6.10
CA GLU A 16 3.21 10.91 5.72
C GLU A 16 4.59 10.60 6.33
N TRP A 17 4.79 9.35 6.76
CA TRP A 17 6.13 8.85 7.08
C TRP A 17 6.73 8.22 5.84
N TRP A 18 7.93 8.68 5.48
CA TRP A 18 8.65 8.15 4.34
C TRP A 18 9.69 7.13 4.83
N VAL A 19 9.39 5.85 4.60
CA VAL A 19 10.29 4.73 4.92
C VAL A 19 11.13 4.41 3.68
N PRO A 20 12.47 4.27 3.79
CA PRO A 20 13.31 3.86 2.67
C PRO A 20 12.87 2.51 2.09
N ALA A 21 13.02 2.34 0.78
CA ALA A 21 12.60 1.11 0.10
C ALA A 21 13.38 -0.12 0.61
N GLU A 22 14.63 0.08 1.00
CA GLU A 22 15.52 -0.95 1.55
C GLU A 22 15.05 -1.47 2.92
N GLU A 23 14.22 -0.70 3.64
CA GLU A 23 13.66 -1.08 4.94
C GLU A 23 12.26 -1.71 4.85
N LEU A 24 11.76 -2.01 3.64
CA LEU A 24 10.40 -2.55 3.44
C LEU A 24 10.17 -3.87 4.18
N GLU A 25 11.15 -4.77 4.18
CA GLU A 25 11.07 -6.04 4.94
C GLU A 25 10.91 -5.77 6.44
N VAL A 26 11.72 -4.86 6.99
CA VAL A 26 11.64 -4.47 8.40
C VAL A 26 10.29 -3.83 8.72
N LEU A 27 9.75 -3.01 7.82
CA LEU A 27 8.41 -2.44 7.97
C LEU A 27 7.34 -3.54 8.06
N ASN A 28 7.39 -4.52 7.14
CA ASN A 28 6.43 -5.62 7.09
C ASN A 28 6.49 -6.51 8.33
N ASP A 29 7.69 -6.82 8.81
CA ASP A 29 7.91 -7.63 10.02
C ASP A 29 7.32 -6.99 11.28
N ASN A 30 7.18 -5.66 11.29
CA ASN A 30 6.61 -4.91 12.41
C ASN A 30 5.09 -4.70 12.30
N ILE A 31 4.44 -5.16 11.21
CA ILE A 31 2.97 -5.12 11.10
C ILE A 31 2.38 -6.18 12.03
N VAL A 32 1.67 -5.73 13.04
CA VAL A 32 1.02 -6.61 14.02
C VAL A 32 -0.45 -6.81 13.64
N GLY A 33 -0.89 -8.07 13.63
CA GLY A 33 -2.25 -8.47 13.30
C GLY A 33 -2.41 -8.98 11.88
N THR A 34 -3.62 -9.42 11.54
CA THR A 34 -3.92 -9.98 10.22
C THR A 34 -4.23 -8.87 9.24
N ILE A 35 -3.59 -8.90 8.07
CA ILE A 35 -3.98 -8.07 6.93
C ILE A 35 -5.17 -8.74 6.24
N GLU A 36 -6.32 -8.07 6.24
CA GLU A 36 -7.56 -8.58 5.64
C GLU A 36 -7.99 -7.75 4.43
N VAL A 37 -8.36 -8.44 3.34
CA VAL A 37 -8.95 -7.79 2.17
C VAL A 37 -10.43 -7.56 2.43
N VAL A 38 -10.82 -6.33 2.75
CA VAL A 38 -12.23 -5.96 2.99
C VAL A 38 -13.03 -5.72 1.70
N ARG A 39 -12.34 -5.47 0.59
CA ARG A 39 -12.94 -5.25 -0.73
C ARG A 39 -11.92 -5.49 -1.84
N ARG A 40 -12.37 -6.15 -2.91
CA ARG A 40 -11.63 -6.27 -4.17
C ARG A 40 -12.54 -5.83 -5.30
N PHE A 41 -12.02 -5.02 -6.21
CA PHE A 41 -12.71 -4.68 -7.44
C PHE A 41 -12.23 -5.62 -8.55
N PRO A 42 -13.13 -6.19 -9.37
CA PRO A 42 -12.73 -7.08 -10.44
C PRO A 42 -11.90 -6.32 -11.46
N ASP A 43 -10.78 -6.93 -11.88
CA ASP A 43 -10.07 -6.48 -13.06
C ASP A 43 -11.00 -6.67 -14.26
N LYS A 44 -11.21 -5.62 -15.06
CA LYS A 44 -11.90 -5.74 -16.36
C LYS A 44 -10.97 -6.41 -17.36
N ASN A 45 -10.65 -7.67 -17.11
CA ASN A 45 -10.18 -8.55 -18.15
C ASN A 45 -11.39 -8.90 -19.04
N ASN A 46 -11.54 -8.18 -20.15
CA ASN A 46 -12.44 -8.54 -21.23
C ASN A 46 -11.79 -9.66 -22.06
N ASN A 47 -11.72 -10.88 -21.54
CA ASN A 47 -11.39 -12.03 -22.36
C ASN A 47 -12.62 -12.39 -23.20
N ASN A 48 -12.68 -11.84 -24.41
CA ASN A 48 -13.53 -12.36 -25.47
C ASN A 48 -12.94 -13.68 -25.98
N GLU A 49 -13.08 -14.74 -25.21
CA GLU A 49 -12.88 -16.10 -25.70
C GLU A 49 -14.04 -16.45 -26.65
N ASN A 50 -13.98 -15.88 -27.85
CA ASN A 50 -14.82 -16.27 -28.97
C ASN A 50 -14.30 -17.61 -29.52
N ASN A 51 -14.95 -18.67 -29.06
CA ASN A 51 -15.13 -19.96 -29.72
C ASN A 51 -15.06 -19.88 -31.26
N THR A 52 -13.98 -20.37 -31.87
CA THR A 52 -13.92 -21.20 -33.10
C THR A 52 -12.50 -21.77 -33.24
#